data_AF-A0A7J8AA84-F1
#
_entry.id   AF-A0A7J8AA84-F1
#
_cell.length_a   1.000
_cell.length_b   1.000
_cell.length_c   1.000
_cell.angle_alpha   90.00
_cell.angle_beta   90.00
_cell.angle_gamma   90.00
#
_symmetry.space_group_name_H-M   'P 1'
#
loop_
_entity.id
_entity.type
_entity.pdbx_description
1 polymer ?
#
loop_
_entity_poly.entity_id
_entity_poly.type
_entity_poly.pdbx_seq_one_letter_code
_entity_poly.pdbx_strand_id
1 'polypeptide(L)'
;MASRNPGHKDTNLLRGVDPKFLRNMRFAKKHNKKGLKKMQANNAKTMSARTEAIKALAKSKEPRPNIPKGCSRKLSRLTYIAHPKLGKRAHARIAKGLRICSPKVKAKAKAETKPQAAGAAAAQAPKGAQAPTKAPQ
;
A
#
# COMPACT_ATOMS: atom_id res chain seq x y z
N MET A 1 3.83 -50.11 -14.40
CA MET A 1 3.06 -49.79 -15.63
C MET A 1 2.18 -48.58 -15.34
N ALA A 2 2.59 -47.38 -15.78
CA ALA A 2 1.85 -46.15 -15.49
C ALA A 2 0.61 -46.04 -16.41
N SER A 3 -0.58 -46.05 -15.80
CA SER A 3 -1.86 -45.71 -16.44
C SER A 3 -1.80 -44.28 -16.97
N ARG A 4 -1.74 -44.12 -18.30
CA ARG A 4 -1.94 -42.81 -18.93
C ARG A 4 -3.43 -42.56 -19.05
N ASN A 5 -3.94 -41.63 -18.26
CA ASN A 5 -5.34 -41.16 -18.30
C ASN A 5 -5.75 -40.81 -19.75
N PRO A 6 -6.94 -41.21 -20.21
CA PRO A 6 -7.43 -40.83 -21.53
C PRO A 6 -7.60 -39.31 -21.58
N GLY A 7 -6.72 -38.64 -22.31
CA GLY A 7 -6.76 -37.19 -22.47
C GLY A 7 -8.09 -36.76 -23.07
N HIS A 8 -8.69 -35.72 -22.48
CA HIS A 8 -9.89 -35.04 -22.95
C HIS A 8 -9.65 -34.44 -24.34
N LYS A 9 -9.81 -35.25 -25.38
CA LYS A 9 -9.86 -34.84 -26.78
C LYS A 9 -11.30 -35.03 -27.23
N ASP A 10 -12.01 -33.92 -27.42
CA ASP A 10 -13.44 -33.86 -27.82
C ASP A 10 -13.75 -34.46 -29.20
N THR A 11 -12.78 -35.09 -29.84
CA THR A 11 -12.88 -35.59 -31.22
C THR A 11 -13.72 -36.86 -31.37
N ASN A 12 -14.07 -37.53 -30.26
CA ASN A 12 -14.81 -38.80 -30.28
C ASN A 12 -16.31 -38.69 -29.94
N LEU A 13 -16.85 -37.49 -29.69
CA LEU A 13 -18.21 -37.28 -29.17
C LEU A 13 -19.34 -37.69 -30.12
N LEU A 14 -19.06 -37.81 -31.42
CA LEU A 14 -20.09 -38.09 -32.44
C LEU A 14 -20.10 -39.55 -32.90
N ARG A 15 -19.25 -40.41 -32.33
CA ARG A 15 -19.23 -41.85 -32.62
C ARG A 15 -20.41 -42.51 -31.88
N GLY A 16 -21.27 -43.22 -32.60
CA GLY A 16 -22.47 -43.88 -32.04
C GLY A 16 -23.72 -42.99 -31.96
N VAL A 17 -23.65 -41.74 -32.41
CA VAL A 17 -24.82 -40.87 -32.54
C VAL A 17 -25.69 -41.31 -33.73
N ASP A 18 -27.01 -41.22 -33.58
CA ASP A 18 -28.00 -41.58 -34.60
C ASP A 18 -27.63 -41.01 -35.99
N PRO A 19 -27.51 -41.86 -37.03
CA PRO A 19 -27.21 -41.43 -38.39
C PRO A 19 -28.13 -40.33 -38.93
N LYS A 20 -29.42 -40.33 -38.57
CA LYS A 20 -30.38 -39.31 -39.03
C LYS A 20 -30.05 -37.94 -38.43
N PHE A 21 -29.77 -37.89 -37.13
CA PHE A 21 -29.30 -36.66 -36.45
C PHE A 21 -27.97 -36.16 -37.04
N LEU A 22 -27.01 -37.07 -37.24
CA LEU A 22 -25.70 -36.72 -37.78
C LEU A 22 -25.81 -36.09 -39.18
N ARG A 23 -26.70 -36.63 -40.01
CA ARG A 23 -26.98 -36.11 -41.36
C ARG A 23 -27.59 -34.71 -41.28
N ASN A 24 -28.59 -34.48 -40.42
CA ASN A 24 -29.19 -33.15 -40.24
C ASN A 24 -28.16 -32.11 -39.74
N MET A 25 -27.37 -32.43 -38.72
CA MET A 25 -26.34 -31.52 -38.21
C MET A 25 -25.28 -31.19 -39.27
N ARG A 26 -24.89 -32.16 -40.11
CA ARG A 26 -23.98 -31.92 -41.24
C ARG A 26 -24.59 -30.95 -42.27
N PHE A 27 -25.89 -31.06 -42.56
CA PHE A 27 -26.57 -30.12 -43.45
C PHE A 27 -26.63 -28.70 -42.87
N ALA A 28 -26.97 -28.54 -41.59
CA ALA A 28 -26.94 -27.23 -40.93
C ALA A 28 -25.54 -26.60 -41.02
N LYS A 29 -24.49 -27.36 -40.67
CA LYS A 29 -23.09 -26.91 -40.79
C LYS A 29 -22.70 -26.54 -42.22
N LYS A 30 -23.18 -27.28 -43.23
CA LYS A 30 -22.96 -26.97 -44.65
C LYS A 30 -23.55 -25.63 -45.07
N HIS A 31 -24.71 -25.25 -44.52
CA HIS A 31 -25.43 -24.04 -44.93
C HIS A 31 -25.18 -22.80 -44.06
N ASN A 32 -24.39 -22.89 -43.00
CA ASN A 32 -24.07 -21.75 -42.11
C ASN A 32 -23.51 -20.52 -42.86
N LYS A 33 -22.81 -20.72 -43.98
CA LYS A 33 -22.27 -19.62 -44.79
C LYS A 33 -23.37 -18.69 -45.35
N LYS A 34 -24.59 -19.20 -45.56
CA LYS A 34 -25.72 -18.40 -46.09
C LYS A 34 -26.14 -17.26 -45.14
N GLY A 35 -25.97 -17.44 -43.83
CA GLY A 35 -26.35 -16.45 -42.82
C GLY A 35 -25.20 -15.51 -42.37
N LEU A 36 -24.00 -15.70 -42.92
CA LEU A 36 -22.79 -15.09 -42.36
C LEU A 36 -22.83 -13.55 -42.37
N LYS A 37 -23.29 -12.93 -43.47
CA LYS A 37 -23.40 -11.46 -43.58
C LYS A 37 -24.35 -10.85 -42.55
N LYS A 38 -25.50 -11.50 -42.31
CA LYS A 38 -26.49 -11.06 -41.31
C LYS A 38 -25.92 -11.17 -39.89
N MET A 39 -25.22 -12.27 -39.60
CA MET A 39 -24.54 -12.48 -38.33
C MET A 39 -23.43 -11.45 -38.09
N GLN A 40 -22.62 -11.16 -39.11
CA GLN A 40 -21.54 -10.17 -39.00
C GLN A 40 -22.08 -8.77 -38.70
N ALA A 41 -23.13 -8.35 -39.39
CA ALA A 41 -23.76 -7.05 -39.15
C ALA A 41 -24.37 -6.96 -37.74
N ASN A 42 -25.00 -8.02 -37.23
CA ASN A 42 -25.52 -8.04 -35.87
C ASN A 42 -24.39 -7.97 -34.84
N ASN A 43 -23.33 -8.77 -35.01
CA ASN A 43 -22.18 -8.76 -34.11
C ASN A 43 -21.48 -7.40 -34.09
N ALA A 44 -21.35 -6.73 -35.23
CA ALA A 44 -20.80 -5.38 -35.31
C ALA A 44 -21.64 -4.38 -34.50
N LYS A 45 -22.97 -4.41 -34.65
CA LYS A 45 -23.91 -3.60 -33.86
C LYS A 45 -23.80 -3.87 -32.36
N THR A 46 -23.63 -5.13 -31.97
CA THR A 46 -23.46 -5.49 -30.56
C THR A 46 -22.13 -4.99 -30.01
N MET A 47 -21.04 -5.07 -30.79
CA MET A 47 -19.74 -4.54 -30.37
C MET A 47 -19.76 -3.02 -30.25
N SER A 48 -20.39 -2.30 -31.18
CA SER A 48 -20.51 -0.84 -31.11
C SER A 48 -21.35 -0.40 -29.90
N ALA A 49 -22.46 -1.08 -29.61
CA ALA A 49 -23.23 -0.79 -28.40
C ALA A 49 -22.42 -1.03 -27.11
N ARG A 50 -21.60 -2.10 -27.07
CA ARG A 50 -20.71 -2.37 -25.93
C ARG A 50 -19.62 -1.30 -25.79
N THR A 51 -19.02 -0.85 -26.90
CA THR A 51 -17.98 0.19 -26.84
C THR A 51 -18.55 1.52 -26.36
N GLU A 52 -19.75 1.88 -26.81
CA GLU A 52 -20.46 3.07 -26.31
C GLU A 52 -20.81 2.96 -24.83
N ALA A 53 -21.29 1.80 -24.37
CA ALA A 53 -21.59 1.57 -22.95
C ALA A 53 -20.33 1.65 -22.07
N ILE A 54 -19.19 1.10 -22.52
CA ILE A 54 -17.91 1.22 -21.79
C ILE A 54 -17.43 2.67 -21.79
N LYS A 55 -17.54 3.37 -22.92
CA LYS A 55 -17.20 4.80 -23.01
C LYS A 55 -18.09 5.64 -22.08
N ALA A 56 -19.38 5.34 -22.02
CA ALA A 56 -20.32 5.98 -21.11
C ALA A 56 -19.97 5.68 -19.65
N LEU A 57 -19.63 4.43 -19.29
CA LEU A 57 -19.18 4.07 -17.95
C LEU A 57 -17.88 4.78 -17.57
N ALA A 58 -16.92 4.88 -18.48
CA ALA A 58 -15.67 5.59 -18.25
C ALA A 58 -15.90 7.08 -17.98
N LYS A 59 -16.87 7.68 -18.68
CA LYS A 59 -17.31 9.08 -18.45
C LYS A 59 -18.16 9.23 -17.18
N SER A 60 -19.03 8.27 -16.89
CA SER A 60 -19.96 8.28 -15.76
C SER A 60 -19.31 7.79 -14.47
N LYS A 61 -18.04 7.37 -14.51
CA LYS A 61 -17.21 7.20 -13.33
C LYS A 61 -16.73 8.55 -12.83
N GLU A 62 -17.65 9.51 -12.77
CA GLU A 62 -17.62 10.47 -11.67
C GLU A 62 -17.78 9.64 -10.38
N PRO A 63 -16.78 9.69 -9.49
CA PRO A 63 -16.78 8.89 -8.29
C PRO A 63 -17.97 9.31 -7.46
N ARG A 64 -18.97 8.43 -7.29
CA ARG A 64 -19.92 8.59 -6.18
C ARG A 64 -19.08 8.80 -4.92
N PRO A 65 -19.18 9.95 -4.25
CA PRO A 65 -18.40 10.20 -3.05
C PRO A 65 -19.10 9.52 -1.86
N ASN A 66 -19.39 8.23 -1.96
CA ASN A 66 -19.91 7.43 -0.85
C ASN A 66 -18.76 6.77 -0.08
N ILE A 67 -17.72 7.55 0.21
CA ILE A 67 -16.73 7.17 1.23
C ILE A 67 -17.12 7.93 2.48
N PRO A 68 -17.51 7.27 3.59
CA PRO A 68 -17.52 7.94 4.88
C PRO A 68 -16.08 8.39 5.16
N LYS A 69 -15.80 9.68 4.93
CA LYS A 69 -14.51 10.31 5.20
C LYS A 69 -14.34 10.41 6.72
N GLY A 70 -13.97 9.31 7.36
CA GLY A 70 -13.96 9.21 8.82
C GLY A 70 -12.73 8.56 9.44
N CYS A 71 -11.76 8.06 8.66
CA CYS A 71 -10.52 7.58 9.25
C CYS A 71 -9.48 8.71 9.27
N SER A 72 -9.04 9.08 10.47
CA SER A 72 -8.07 10.16 10.65
C SER A 72 -6.77 9.84 9.90
N ARG A 73 -6.13 10.88 9.33
CA ARG A 73 -4.87 10.77 8.58
C ARG A 73 -3.76 10.06 9.38
N LYS A 74 -3.81 10.14 10.71
CA LYS A 74 -2.88 9.45 11.63
C LYS A 74 -3.07 7.94 11.61
N LEU A 75 -4.31 7.45 11.70
CA LEU A 75 -4.60 6.00 11.69
C LEU A 75 -4.24 5.38 10.33
N SER A 76 -4.61 6.04 9.22
CA SER A 76 -4.22 5.61 7.87
C SER A 76 -2.70 5.56 7.65
N ARG A 77 -1.95 6.50 8.25
CA ARG A 77 -0.48 6.49 8.23
C ARG A 77 0.09 5.30 9.01
N LEU A 78 -0.46 4.99 10.18
CA LEU A 78 0.01 3.87 11.00
C LEU A 78 -0.25 2.52 10.32
N THR A 79 -1.42 2.34 9.70
CA THR A 79 -1.72 1.12 8.95
C THR A 79 -0.80 0.95 7.74
N TYR A 80 -0.49 2.04 7.03
CA TYR A 80 0.47 2.02 5.93
C TYR A 80 1.89 1.67 6.39
N ILE A 81 2.33 2.21 7.53
CA ILE A 81 3.64 1.89 8.12
C ILE A 81 3.69 0.42 8.51
N ALA A 82 2.71 -0.08 9.28
CA ALA A 82 2.67 -1.46 9.74
C ALA A 82 2.53 -2.50 8.61
N HIS A 83 2.14 -2.09 7.39
CA HIS A 83 1.89 -3.01 6.29
C HIS A 83 3.20 -3.60 5.72
N PRO A 84 3.37 -4.94 5.68
CA PRO A 84 4.65 -5.58 5.40
C PRO A 84 5.21 -5.35 3.98
N LYS A 85 4.34 -5.11 2.98
CA LYS A 85 4.77 -4.77 1.60
C LYS A 85 4.95 -3.26 1.36
N LEU A 86 3.99 -2.45 1.81
CA LEU A 86 3.90 -1.02 1.51
C LEU A 86 4.78 -0.17 2.46
N GLY A 87 4.91 -0.56 3.72
CA GLY A 87 5.61 0.18 4.77
C GLY A 87 7.13 -0.04 4.83
N LYS A 88 7.71 -0.93 4.00
CA LYS A 88 9.15 -1.30 4.05
C LYS A 88 10.08 -0.09 4.02
N ARG A 89 9.82 0.86 3.12
CA ARG A 89 10.62 2.09 2.98
C ARG A 89 10.42 3.05 4.14
N ALA A 90 9.23 3.09 4.74
CA ALA A 90 8.95 3.91 5.92
C ALA A 90 9.70 3.37 7.14
N HIS A 91 9.63 2.05 7.38
CA HIS A 91 10.39 1.39 8.44
C HIS A 91 11.90 1.59 8.29
N ALA A 92 12.45 1.43 7.08
CA ALA A 92 13.86 1.65 6.84
C ALA A 92 14.30 3.10 7.15
N ARG A 93 13.46 4.10 6.83
CA ARG A 93 13.74 5.51 7.15
C ARG A 93 13.64 5.80 8.65
N ILE A 94 12.64 5.25 9.33
CA ILE A 94 12.49 5.40 10.78
C ILE A 94 13.69 4.77 11.49
N ALA A 95 14.07 3.54 11.12
CA ALA A 95 15.24 2.87 11.68
C ALA A 95 16.55 3.65 11.41
N LYS A 96 16.71 4.24 10.23
CA LYS A 96 17.85 5.13 9.92
C LYS A 96 17.84 6.38 10.79
N GLY A 97 16.72 7.07 10.92
CA GLY A 97 16.60 8.27 11.76
C GLY A 97 16.91 8.01 13.22
N LEU A 98 16.45 6.86 13.74
CA LEU A 98 16.77 6.42 15.11
C LEU A 98 18.26 6.11 15.30
N ARG A 99 18.95 5.57 14.29
CA ARG A 99 20.39 5.29 14.34
C ARG A 99 21.27 6.53 14.13
N ILE A 100 20.81 7.49 13.33
CA ILE A 100 21.56 8.70 12.96
C ILE A 100 21.47 9.79 14.05
N CYS A 101 20.56 9.65 15.03
CA CYS A 101 20.54 10.49 16.23
C CYS A 101 21.74 10.18 17.14
N SER A 102 22.93 10.57 16.71
CA SER A 102 24.11 10.63 17.57
C SER A 102 23.96 11.82 18.53
N PRO A 103 24.16 11.63 19.85
CA PRO A 103 24.22 12.76 20.76
C PRO A 103 25.41 13.63 20.35
N LYS A 104 25.13 14.87 19.92
CA LYS A 104 26.15 15.91 19.83
C LYS A 104 26.49 16.38 21.26
N VAL A 105 26.92 15.46 22.12
CA VAL A 105 27.45 15.75 23.46
C VAL A 105 28.87 16.23 23.27
N LYS A 106 29.08 17.52 23.54
CA LYS A 106 30.40 18.10 23.78
C LYS A 106 31.03 17.31 24.94
N ALA A 107 32.10 16.58 24.68
CA ALA A 107 32.92 16.00 25.72
C ALA A 107 33.60 17.14 26.51
N LYS A 108 33.12 17.39 27.73
CA LYS A 108 33.92 18.01 28.80
C LYS A 108 33.97 17.03 29.96
N ALA A 109 35.17 16.47 30.17
CA ALA A 109 35.70 15.66 31.28
C ALA A 109 36.37 14.39 30.70
N LYS A 110 37.60 13.99 31.03
CA LYS A 110 38.57 14.38 32.07
C LYS A 110 39.87 13.59 31.77
N ALA A 111 41.06 14.14 32.02
CA ALA A 111 42.15 13.47 32.77
C ALA A 111 43.51 14.16 32.53
N GLU A 112 44.15 14.63 33.61
CA GLU A 112 45.56 14.34 33.94
C GLU A 112 45.86 14.75 35.41
N THR A 113 46.18 13.71 36.20
CA THR A 113 47.14 13.57 37.33
C THR A 113 47.31 14.61 38.47
N LYS A 114 47.04 14.10 39.71
CA LYS A 114 47.28 14.49 41.15
C LYS A 114 48.65 15.15 41.51
N PRO A 115 48.98 15.52 42.79
CA PRO A 115 48.18 15.81 44.02
C PRO A 115 48.71 16.98 44.94
N GLN A 116 47.89 17.55 45.84
CA GLN A 116 48.28 18.13 47.16
C GLN A 116 47.00 18.61 47.89
N ALA A 117 46.54 17.98 48.99
CA ALA A 117 47.02 17.93 50.38
C ALA A 117 46.40 19.04 51.27
N ALA A 118 45.75 18.60 52.36
CA ALA A 118 45.16 19.34 53.50
C ALA A 118 43.96 20.27 53.16
N GLY A 119 42.88 20.40 53.94
CA GLY A 119 42.50 19.95 55.28
C GLY A 119 41.32 20.84 55.73
N ALA A 120 40.41 20.30 56.56
CA ALA A 120 39.34 20.99 57.33
C ALA A 120 38.22 21.73 56.54
N ALA A 121 36.94 21.31 56.59
CA ALA A 121 35.98 21.42 57.70
C ALA A 121 35.44 22.85 57.96
N ALA A 122 34.20 23.05 57.51
CA ALA A 122 33.08 23.82 58.08
C ALA A 122 33.19 25.31 58.50
N ALA A 123 32.17 26.04 58.03
CA ALA A 123 31.38 27.07 58.73
C ALA A 123 32.02 28.43 59.09
N GLN A 124 31.46 29.52 58.56
CA GLN A 124 31.04 30.70 59.35
C GLN A 124 30.16 31.68 58.55
N ALA A 125 29.20 32.27 59.27
CA ALA A 125 28.09 33.11 58.81
C ALA A 125 28.46 34.60 58.61
N PRO A 126 27.62 35.42 57.92
CA PRO A 126 27.82 36.86 57.82
C PRO A 126 27.08 37.61 58.95
N LYS A 127 27.78 38.47 59.69
CA LYS A 127 27.17 39.48 60.58
C LYS A 127 28.06 40.71 60.68
N GLY A 128 27.49 41.88 60.45
CA GLY A 128 28.10 43.17 60.80
C GLY A 128 27.50 44.34 60.03
N ALA A 129 26.48 44.96 60.61
CA ALA A 129 25.78 46.14 60.11
C ALA A 129 26.48 47.45 60.51
N GLN A 130 26.38 48.49 59.68
CA GLN A 130 26.37 49.88 60.12
C GLN A 130 25.71 50.77 59.06
N ALA A 131 24.64 51.44 59.47
CA ALA A 131 23.99 52.59 58.82
C ALA A 131 24.09 53.77 59.82
N PRO A 132 23.42 54.93 59.66
CA PRO A 132 22.94 55.65 58.47
C PRO A 132 23.37 57.14 58.49
N THR A 133 23.09 57.92 57.45
CA THR A 133 22.79 59.36 57.64
C THR A 133 21.71 59.84 56.68
N LYS A 134 20.63 60.34 57.30
CA LYS A 134 19.49 61.05 56.71
C LYS A 134 19.86 62.53 56.53
N ALA A 135 19.28 63.21 55.54
CA ALA A 135 18.39 64.36 55.78
C ALA A 135 17.72 64.83 54.46
N PRO A 136 16.58 65.55 54.54
CA PRO A 136 15.67 65.82 53.44
C PRO A 136 15.71 67.28 52.92
N GLN A 137 14.98 67.49 51.81
CA GLN A 137 14.76 68.69 50.98
C GLN A 137 15.70 68.83 49.78
#